data_AF-A0A6C2U2P8-F1
#
_entry.id   AF-A0A6C2U2P8-F1
#
_cell.length_a   1.000
_cell.length_b   1.000
_cell.length_c   1.000
_cell.angle_alpha   90.00
_cell.angle_beta   90.00
_cell.angle_gamma   90.00
#
_symmetry.space_group_name_H-M   'P 1'
#
loop_
_entity.id
_entity.type
_entity.pdbx_description
1 polymer ?
#
loop_
_entity_poly.entity_id
_entity_poly.type
_entity_poly.pdbx_seq_one_letter_code
_entity_poly.pdbx_strand_id
1 'polypeptide(L)'
;MCTGRDRSGFVVCYREKDACICCENKYTGCPPARTCATHAIVVPGQKVWALVNFQSLEEPLGPFLSISQPCLVLLKQQDNGDLRVSVSDPRLELTGTTTAPPVDVVLEVKGSYEPAQAVAGVSANPTTGGGTEVVVRCAEGMPSAFTLRAR
;
A
#
# COMPACT_ATOMS: atom_id res chain seq x y z
N MET A 1 24.23 -4.78 -13.42
CA MET A 1 24.89 -5.92 -12.75
C MET A 1 24.84 -5.62 -11.25
N CYS A 2 24.09 -6.40 -10.46
CA CYS A 2 23.80 -6.09 -9.05
C CYS A 2 24.87 -6.77 -8.17
N THR A 3 25.64 -5.98 -7.43
CA THR A 3 26.88 -6.46 -6.77
C THR A 3 26.84 -6.50 -5.24
N GLY A 4 25.70 -6.20 -4.60
CA GLY A 4 25.61 -6.19 -3.12
C GLY A 4 24.63 -7.20 -2.55
N ARG A 5 25.12 -8.17 -1.79
CA ARG A 5 24.35 -8.88 -0.74
C ARG A 5 24.72 -8.25 0.61
N ASP A 6 23.76 -7.94 1.46
CA ASP A 6 24.09 -7.71 2.87
C ASP A 6 24.30 -9.05 3.59
N ARG A 7 24.97 -8.99 4.74
CA ARG A 7 25.35 -10.17 5.54
C ARG A 7 24.16 -10.92 6.14
N SER A 8 22.95 -10.39 6.02
CA SER A 8 21.72 -10.97 6.53
C SER A 8 20.87 -11.67 5.45
N GLY A 9 21.36 -11.72 4.21
CA GLY A 9 20.63 -12.37 3.11
C GLY A 9 19.47 -11.55 2.57
N PHE A 10 19.36 -10.27 2.96
CA PHE A 10 18.41 -9.34 2.39
C PHE A 10 19.05 -8.61 1.20
N VAL A 11 18.28 -8.46 0.14
CA VAL A 11 18.64 -7.59 -1.00
C VAL A 11 18.03 -6.22 -0.73
N VAL A 12 18.89 -5.25 -0.44
CA VAL A 12 18.53 -3.85 -0.27
C VAL A 12 18.63 -3.16 -1.63
N CYS A 13 17.53 -2.62 -2.14
CA CYS A 13 17.55 -1.81 -3.36
C CYS A 13 18.11 -0.42 -3.03
N TYR A 14 19.29 -0.10 -3.53
CA TYR A 14 19.83 1.27 -3.54
C TYR A 14 19.67 1.88 -4.93
N ARG A 15 19.30 3.15 -4.96
CA ARG A 15 19.15 3.95 -6.17
C ARG A 15 20.53 4.47 -6.59
N GLU A 16 21.24 3.72 -7.43
CA GLU A 16 22.32 4.30 -8.23
C GLU A 16 21.67 4.83 -9.51
N LYS A 17 21.66 6.16 -9.65
CA LYS A 17 21.34 6.94 -10.87
C LYS A 17 20.66 6.14 -11.98
N ASP A 18 19.33 6.22 -12.00
CA ASP A 18 18.49 5.91 -13.16
C ASP A 18 18.32 4.44 -13.60
N ALA A 19 18.70 3.46 -12.78
CA ALA A 19 18.41 2.05 -13.08
C ALA A 19 17.58 1.35 -11.99
N CYS A 20 16.37 0.93 -12.36
CA CYS A 20 15.55 0.03 -11.56
C CYS A 20 16.06 -1.40 -11.67
N ILE A 21 16.61 -1.93 -10.58
CA ILE A 21 17.00 -3.34 -10.50
C ILE A 21 15.77 -4.15 -10.09
N CYS A 22 15.13 -4.80 -11.07
CA CYS A 22 14.20 -5.89 -10.81
C CYS A 22 14.97 -7.04 -10.14
N CYS A 23 14.68 -7.30 -8.86
CA CYS A 23 15.25 -8.45 -8.17
C CYS A 23 14.37 -9.68 -8.44
N GLU A 24 14.81 -10.54 -9.37
CA GLU A 24 14.30 -11.92 -9.46
C GLU A 24 14.56 -12.62 -8.13
N ASN A 25 13.50 -12.93 -7.39
CA ASN A 25 13.61 -13.61 -6.12
C ASN A 25 13.76 -15.12 -6.38
N LYS A 26 14.89 -15.71 -5.96
CA LYS A 26 15.12 -17.17 -5.96
C LYS A 26 14.34 -17.92 -4.86
N TYR A 27 13.41 -17.25 -4.16
CA TYR A 27 12.53 -17.90 -3.18
C TYR A 27 11.31 -18.48 -3.88
N THR A 28 11.36 -19.79 -4.09
CA THR A 28 10.25 -20.60 -4.60
C THR A 28 9.04 -20.51 -3.67
N GLY A 29 8.00 -19.75 -4.06
CA GLY A 29 6.70 -19.80 -3.40
C GLY A 29 5.87 -18.52 -3.38
N CYS A 30 6.47 -17.35 -3.63
CA CYS A 30 5.73 -16.08 -3.76
C CYS A 30 6.47 -15.17 -4.75
N PRO A 31 5.86 -14.71 -5.86
CA PRO A 31 6.47 -13.70 -6.69
C PRO A 31 6.36 -12.34 -5.99
N PRO A 32 7.46 -11.72 -5.51
CA PRO A 32 7.39 -10.33 -5.10
C PRO A 32 7.19 -9.47 -6.35
N ALA A 33 6.15 -8.64 -6.37
CA ALA A 33 6.09 -7.51 -7.28
C ALA A 33 6.99 -6.41 -6.69
N ARG A 34 8.25 -6.37 -7.10
CA ARG A 34 9.23 -5.34 -6.72
C ARG A 34 9.54 -4.52 -7.95
N THR A 35 8.92 -3.35 -8.04
CA THR A 35 9.27 -2.31 -8.99
C THR A 35 9.91 -1.15 -8.23
N CYS A 36 10.53 -0.20 -8.94
CA CYS A 36 10.95 1.05 -8.29
C CYS A 36 9.81 1.86 -7.69
N ALA A 37 8.59 1.66 -8.19
CA ALA A 37 7.40 2.33 -7.70
C ALA A 37 6.83 1.66 -6.45
N THR A 38 6.87 0.32 -6.37
CA THR A 38 6.22 -0.44 -5.29
C THR A 38 7.00 -1.68 -4.92
N HIS A 39 7.19 -1.88 -3.61
CA HIS A 39 7.58 -3.18 -3.06
C HIS A 39 6.38 -3.84 -2.39
N ALA A 40 6.00 -5.02 -2.88
CA ALA A 40 4.88 -5.77 -2.33
C ALA A 40 5.29 -7.13 -1.77
N ILE A 41 4.70 -7.46 -0.61
CA ILE A 41 4.68 -8.80 -0.04
C ILE A 41 3.23 -9.28 -0.08
N VAL A 42 2.98 -10.35 -0.82
CA VAL A 42 1.67 -10.98 -0.93
C VAL A 42 1.75 -12.37 -0.30
N VAL A 43 0.80 -12.70 0.57
CA VAL A 43 0.67 -14.02 1.19
C VAL A 43 -0.68 -14.60 0.77
N PRO A 44 -0.79 -15.23 -0.42
CA PRO A 44 -2.08 -15.62 -1.01
C PRO A 44 -2.90 -16.54 -0.10
N GLY A 45 -2.26 -17.53 0.54
CA GLY A 45 -2.93 -18.46 1.45
C GLY A 45 -3.52 -17.81 2.71
N GLN A 46 -3.10 -16.59 3.04
CA GLN A 46 -3.63 -15.81 4.17
C GLN A 46 -4.45 -14.59 3.71
N LYS A 47 -4.57 -14.37 2.39
CA LYS A 47 -5.19 -13.19 1.77
C LYS A 47 -4.66 -11.88 2.39
N VAL A 48 -3.33 -11.76 2.45
CA VAL A 48 -2.63 -10.56 2.97
C VAL A 48 -1.80 -9.91 1.87
N TRP A 49 -1.87 -8.58 1.80
CA TRP A 49 -1.08 -7.73 0.91
C TRP A 49 -0.45 -6.60 1.72
N ALA A 50 0.87 -6.53 1.73
CA ALA A 50 1.63 -5.44 2.33
C ALA A 50 2.43 -4.73 1.24
N LEU A 51 2.13 -3.45 1.02
CA LEU A 51 2.71 -2.62 -0.03
C LEU A 51 3.47 -1.45 0.61
N VAL A 52 4.68 -1.23 0.10
CA VAL A 52 5.46 0.00 0.28
C VAL A 52 5.48 0.68 -1.07
N ASN A 53 4.67 1.73 -1.24
CA ASN A 53 4.59 2.51 -2.46
C ASN A 53 5.51 3.72 -2.34
N PHE A 54 6.52 3.79 -3.20
CA PHE A 54 7.42 4.95 -3.35
C PHE A 54 6.89 5.97 -4.37
N GLN A 55 5.93 5.57 -5.20
CA GLN A 55 5.24 6.36 -6.22
C GLN A 55 3.74 5.98 -6.21
N SER A 56 2.92 6.64 -7.04
CA SER A 56 1.57 6.17 -7.33
C SER A 56 1.60 4.73 -7.87
N LEU A 57 0.60 3.94 -7.48
CA LEU A 57 0.36 2.62 -8.09
C LEU A 57 -0.60 2.82 -9.26
N GLU A 58 -0.08 2.73 -10.48
CA GLU A 58 -0.86 2.90 -11.72
C GLU A 58 -1.37 1.57 -12.30
N GLU A 59 -0.67 0.46 -11.99
CA GLU A 59 -1.06 -0.87 -12.42
C GLU A 59 -1.69 -1.66 -11.27
N PRO A 60 -2.79 -2.40 -11.51
CA PRO A 60 -3.45 -3.18 -10.47
C PRO A 60 -2.53 -4.21 -9.82
N LEU A 61 -2.63 -4.33 -8.49
CA LEU A 61 -1.89 -5.31 -7.70
C LEU A 61 -2.78 -5.94 -6.63
N GLY A 62 -3.22 -7.18 -6.89
CA GLY A 62 -4.12 -7.90 -5.99
C GLY A 62 -5.48 -7.19 -5.89
N PRO A 63 -5.94 -6.79 -4.70
CA PRO A 63 -7.21 -6.08 -4.53
C PRO A 63 -7.11 -4.58 -4.87
N PHE A 64 -5.90 -4.02 -5.01
CA PHE A 64 -5.72 -2.61 -5.35
C PHE A 64 -5.77 -2.42 -6.87
N LEU A 65 -6.65 -1.52 -7.32
CA LEU A 65 -6.70 -1.05 -8.70
C LEU A 65 -5.74 0.13 -8.91
N SER A 66 -5.68 1.05 -7.94
CA SER A 66 -4.75 2.18 -7.94
C SER A 66 -4.47 2.71 -6.53
N ILE A 67 -3.37 3.44 -6.38
CA ILE A 67 -3.00 4.18 -5.16
C ILE A 67 -2.45 5.55 -5.58
N SER A 68 -3.03 6.63 -5.07
CA SER A 68 -2.79 7.98 -5.60
C SER A 68 -1.38 8.53 -5.35
N GLN A 69 -0.68 8.04 -4.32
CA GLN A 69 0.58 8.64 -3.87
C GLN A 69 1.45 7.68 -3.05
N PRO A 70 2.73 8.03 -2.78
CA PRO A 70 3.59 7.25 -1.91
C PRO A 70 2.96 7.04 -0.53
N CYS A 71 2.92 5.79 -0.07
CA CYS A 71 2.34 5.41 1.21
C CYS A 71 2.73 3.97 1.59
N LEU A 72 2.44 3.59 2.82
CA LEU A 72 2.45 2.20 3.28
C LEU A 72 1.01 1.71 3.39
N VAL A 73 0.72 0.54 2.83
CA VAL A 73 -0.61 -0.08 2.92
C VAL A 73 -0.47 -1.52 3.36
N LEU A 74 -1.26 -1.92 4.35
CA LEU A 74 -1.45 -3.31 4.75
C LEU A 74 -2.93 -3.66 4.65
N LEU A 75 -3.25 -4.72 3.92
CA LEU A 75 -4.61 -5.20 3.72
C LEU A 75 -4.69 -6.70 4.00
N LYS A 76 -5.72 -7.10 4.74
CA LYS A 76 -6.11 -8.50 4.93
C LYS A 76 -7.57 -8.70 4.59
N GLN A 77 -7.87 -9.54 3.61
CA GLN A 77 -9.23 -9.97 3.34
C GLN A 77 -9.62 -11.11 4.29
N GLN A 78 -10.72 -10.92 5.00
CA GLN A 78 -11.31 -11.92 5.91
C GLN A 78 -12.11 -12.95 5.11
N ASP A 79 -12.49 -14.05 5.76
CA ASP A 79 -13.27 -15.12 5.10
C ASP A 79 -14.71 -14.73 4.78
N ASN A 80 -15.26 -13.74 5.51
CA ASN A 80 -16.55 -13.14 5.20
C ASN A 80 -16.51 -12.11 4.06
N GLY A 81 -15.34 -11.90 3.43
CA GLY A 81 -15.15 -10.93 2.35
C GLY A 81 -14.73 -9.54 2.80
N ASP A 82 -14.83 -9.21 4.09
CA ASP A 82 -14.44 -7.90 4.64
C ASP A 82 -12.94 -7.65 4.49
N LEU A 83 -12.55 -6.38 4.40
CA LEU A 83 -11.14 -5.97 4.33
C LEU A 83 -10.74 -5.27 5.62
N ARG A 84 -9.65 -5.74 6.26
CA ARG A 84 -8.95 -4.97 7.28
C ARG A 84 -7.81 -4.23 6.62
N VAL A 85 -7.83 -2.90 6.70
CA VAL A 85 -6.91 -2.02 5.99
C VAL A 85 -6.18 -1.13 6.99
N SER A 86 -4.89 -0.92 6.77
CA SER A 86 -4.06 0.06 7.47
C SER A 86 -3.29 0.87 6.43
N VAL A 87 -3.36 2.19 6.53
CA VAL A 87 -2.69 3.12 5.60
C VAL A 87 -1.91 4.16 6.40
N SER A 88 -0.71 4.48 5.95
CA SER A 88 0.08 5.60 6.48
C SER A 88 0.86 6.29 5.36
N ASP A 89 0.93 7.62 5.40
CA ASP A 89 1.94 8.37 4.64
C ASP A 89 3.11 8.70 5.58
N PRO A 90 4.29 8.06 5.44
CA PRO A 90 5.43 8.27 6.32
C PRO A 90 6.16 9.61 6.06
N ARG A 91 5.78 10.36 5.03
CA ARG A 91 6.42 11.64 4.69
C ARG A 91 5.86 12.73 5.59
N LEU A 92 6.75 13.36 6.37
CA LEU A 92 6.38 14.47 7.23
C LEU A 92 6.62 15.84 6.56
N GLU A 93 7.55 15.91 5.59
CA GLU A 93 7.92 17.12 4.83
C GLU A 93 8.03 18.40 5.69
N LEU A 94 8.57 18.28 6.91
CA LEU A 94 8.66 19.39 7.85
C LEU A 94 9.64 20.45 7.37
N THR A 95 9.16 21.68 7.22
CA THR A 95 9.99 22.86 6.97
C THR A 95 9.66 23.95 7.98
N GLY A 96 10.41 23.98 9.10
CA GLY A 96 10.27 25.02 10.12
C GLY A 96 9.07 24.88 11.08
N THR A 97 8.29 23.80 10.99
CA THR A 97 7.22 23.46 11.94
C THR A 97 7.53 22.16 12.70
N THR A 98 6.86 21.96 13.83
CA THR A 98 6.93 20.70 14.60
C THR A 98 5.87 19.68 14.20
N THR A 99 4.87 20.09 13.42
CA THR A 99 3.73 19.25 12.99
C THR A 99 3.60 19.29 11.47
N ALA A 100 3.34 18.13 10.86
CA ALA A 100 3.10 18.00 9.43
C ALA A 100 1.59 18.21 9.11
N PRO A 101 1.24 18.87 8.00
CA PRO A 101 -0.16 18.91 7.58
C PRO A 101 -0.65 17.49 7.21
N PRO A 102 -1.94 17.18 7.46
CA PRO A 102 -2.50 15.90 7.05
C PRO A 102 -2.57 15.78 5.52
N VAL A 103 -2.44 14.57 5.01
CA VAL A 103 -2.45 14.23 3.58
C VAL A 103 -3.50 13.15 3.33
N ASP A 104 -4.30 13.31 2.28
CA ASP A 104 -5.31 12.32 1.90
C ASP A 104 -4.72 11.31 0.91
N VAL A 105 -4.59 10.05 1.33
CA VAL A 105 -4.22 8.92 0.46
C VAL A 105 -5.49 8.34 -0.13
N VAL A 106 -5.55 8.17 -1.44
CA VAL A 106 -6.71 7.58 -2.14
C VAL A 106 -6.33 6.19 -2.64
N LEU A 107 -7.09 5.20 -2.24
CA LEU A 107 -6.98 3.82 -2.70
C LEU A 107 -8.21 3.49 -3.55
N GLU A 108 -8.01 2.91 -4.72
CA GLU A 108 -9.11 2.24 -5.42
C GLU A 108 -8.99 0.74 -5.22
N VAL A 109 -10.01 0.12 -4.62
CA VAL A 109 -10.02 -1.33 -4.35
C VAL A 109 -11.11 -2.04 -5.13
N LYS A 110 -10.81 -3.25 -5.61
CA LYS A 110 -11.74 -4.10 -6.37
C LYS A 110 -12.85 -4.62 -5.46
N GLY A 111 -14.10 -4.36 -5.85
CA GLY A 111 -15.31 -4.77 -5.13
C GLY A 111 -16.05 -3.58 -4.54
N SER A 112 -17.25 -3.85 -4.01
CA SER A 112 -18.12 -2.86 -3.39
C SER A 112 -17.99 -2.97 -1.87
N TYR A 113 -17.54 -1.89 -1.23
CA TYR A 113 -17.36 -1.85 0.22
C TYR A 113 -17.89 -0.56 0.84
N GLU A 114 -18.10 -0.62 2.15
CA GLU A 114 -18.37 0.53 3.01
C GLU A 114 -17.60 0.44 4.33
N PRO A 115 -17.36 1.55 5.04
CA PRO A 115 -16.74 1.49 6.34
C PRO A 115 -17.63 0.71 7.32
N ALA A 116 -17.09 -0.33 7.97
CA ALA A 116 -17.84 -1.12 8.94
C ALA A 116 -18.26 -0.30 10.18
N GLN A 117 -17.56 0.80 10.42
CA GLN A 117 -17.84 1.82 11.44
C GLN A 117 -17.32 3.18 10.95
N ALA A 118 -17.85 4.27 11.51
CA ALA A 118 -17.32 5.61 11.25
C ALA A 118 -15.91 5.73 11.83
N VAL A 119 -14.94 6.07 10.97
CA VAL A 119 -13.56 6.35 11.35
C VAL A 119 -13.21 7.75 10.86
N ALA A 120 -12.72 8.60 11.76
CA ALA A 120 -12.37 9.97 11.41
C ALA A 120 -11.33 10.00 10.28
N GLY A 121 -11.59 10.79 9.25
CA GLY A 121 -10.68 10.90 8.10
C GLY A 121 -10.71 9.71 7.14
N VAL A 122 -11.66 8.77 7.28
CA VAL A 122 -11.86 7.67 6.31
C VAL A 122 -13.23 7.80 5.65
N SER A 123 -13.24 7.77 4.32
CA SER A 123 -14.47 7.64 3.54
C SER A 123 -14.32 6.55 2.48
N ALA A 124 -15.42 5.93 2.07
CA ALA A 124 -15.43 4.95 0.99
C ALA A 124 -16.65 5.17 0.09
N ASN A 125 -16.41 5.33 -1.20
CA ASN A 125 -17.42 5.62 -2.22
C ASN A 125 -17.33 4.60 -3.36
N PRO A 126 -18.46 4.10 -3.88
CA PRO A 126 -18.43 3.21 -5.04
C PRO A 126 -17.90 3.94 -6.28
N THR A 127 -17.07 3.27 -7.09
CA THR A 127 -16.62 3.78 -8.39
C THR A 127 -17.50 3.24 -9.52
N THR A 128 -17.58 3.98 -10.63
CA THR A 128 -18.32 3.55 -11.83
C THR A 128 -17.76 2.28 -12.47
N GLY A 129 -16.50 1.94 -12.19
CA GLY A 129 -15.82 0.72 -12.66
C GLY A 129 -16.09 -0.54 -11.82
N GLY A 130 -16.97 -0.49 -10.82
CA GLY A 130 -17.25 -1.62 -9.93
C GLY A 130 -16.20 -1.82 -8.82
N GLY A 131 -15.42 -0.78 -8.53
CA GLY A 131 -14.53 -0.71 -7.37
C GLY A 131 -15.12 0.16 -6.26
N THR A 132 -14.28 0.40 -5.24
CA THR A 132 -14.54 1.35 -4.16
C THR A 132 -13.33 2.27 -4.03
N GLU A 133 -13.57 3.57 -4.13
CA GLU A 133 -12.59 4.60 -3.80
C GLU A 133 -12.61 4.81 -2.28
N VAL A 134 -11.46 4.66 -1.65
CA VAL A 134 -11.27 4.81 -0.21
C VAL A 134 -10.30 5.96 0.02
N VAL A 135 -10.78 7.03 0.64
CA VAL A 135 -9.96 8.18 1.01
C VAL A 135 -9.57 8.05 2.47
N VAL A 136 -8.27 8.14 2.76
CA VAL A 136 -7.70 8.03 4.10
C VAL A 136 -6.82 9.24 4.42
N ARG A 137 -7.28 10.09 5.33
CA ARG A 137 -6.55 11.25 5.85
C ARG A 137 -5.48 10.81 6.83
N CYS A 138 -4.25 10.71 6.36
CA CYS A 138 -3.07 10.38 7.15
C CYS A 138 -2.50 11.64 7.79
N ALA A 139 -2.03 11.54 9.03
CA ALA A 139 -1.39 12.65 9.74
C ALA A 139 -0.12 12.16 10.44
N GLU A 140 0.96 12.93 10.30
CA GLU A 140 2.19 12.75 11.08
C GLU A 140 2.81 11.35 11.02
N GLY A 141 2.73 10.66 9.86
CA GLY A 141 3.26 9.31 9.72
C GLY A 141 2.45 8.23 10.44
N MET A 142 1.37 8.60 11.13
CA MET A 142 0.59 7.68 11.94
C MET A 142 -0.32 6.82 11.06
N PRO A 143 -0.36 5.49 11.29
CA PRO A 143 -1.24 4.62 10.54
C PRO A 143 -2.69 4.79 10.97
N SER A 144 -3.57 4.87 9.97
CA SER A 144 -5.02 4.76 10.14
C SER A 144 -5.45 3.33 9.80
N ALA A 145 -5.99 2.62 10.79
CA ALA A 145 -6.47 1.25 10.64
C ALA A 145 -8.01 1.19 10.75
N PHE A 146 -8.64 0.50 9.81
CA PHE A 146 -10.10 0.40 9.70
C PHE A 146 -10.54 -0.89 9.01
N THR A 147 -11.85 -1.15 9.05
CA THR A 147 -12.46 -2.31 8.38
C THR A 147 -13.45 -1.81 7.34
N LEU A 148 -13.36 -2.35 6.13
CA LEU A 148 -14.34 -2.19 5.05
C LEU A 148 -15.19 -3.45 4.99
N ARG A 149 -16.51 -3.28 5.07
CA ARG A 149 -17.50 -4.35 4.96
C ARG A 149 -17.89 -4.54 3.50
N ALA A 150 -17.92 -5.80 3.04
CA ALA A 150 -18.42 -6.11 1.69
C ALA A 150 -19.93 -5.85 1.62
N ARG A 151 -20.37 -5.24 0.51
CA ARG A 151 -21.79 -4.99 0.21
C ARG A 151 -22.41 -6.09 -0.65
#